data_AF-A0AAV0LNA4-F1
#
_entry.id   AF-A0AAV0LNA4-F1
#
_cell.length_a   1.000
_cell.length_b   1.000
_cell.length_c   1.000
_cell.angle_alpha   90.00
_cell.angle_beta   90.00
_cell.angle_gamma   90.00
#
_symmetry.space_group_name_H-M   'P 1'
#
loop_
_entity.id
_entity.type
_entity.pdbx_description
1 polymer ?
#
loop_
_entity_poly.entity_id
_entity_poly.type
_entity_poly.pdbx_seq_one_letter_code
_entity_poly.pdbx_strand_id
1 'polypeptide(L)'
;MSESELVRVVLFLLPSLLTLLLILKTKSHRRFNLPLGSSGWPFLGKTIGYLRPFSATSLGDFMDQHVTRYGKIYKSNLFGEWTLVSADAGLNRFILQNEGKLFECSYPKSIGGIRGKWSMLVLVGDMHKNMRIISLNFLSHARLRTHLLKEVHHHTLLVLSSWNHNSTFSAQDEA
;
A
#
# COMPACT_ATOMS: atom_id res chain seq x y z
N MET A 1 3.87 -40.24 -36.38
CA MET A 1 3.76 -40.14 -34.91
C MET A 1 3.39 -41.53 -34.41
N SER A 2 4.27 -42.20 -33.66
CA SER A 2 4.04 -43.58 -33.24
C SER A 2 2.92 -43.63 -32.20
N GLU A 3 2.19 -44.75 -32.16
CA GLU A 3 1.11 -44.97 -31.17
C GLU A 3 1.59 -44.73 -29.73
N SER A 4 2.87 -45.04 -29.45
CA SER A 4 3.52 -44.79 -28.16
C SER A 4 3.58 -43.31 -27.75
N GLU A 5 3.75 -42.39 -28.71
CA GLU A 5 3.82 -40.95 -28.43
C GLU A 5 2.43 -40.37 -28.17
N LEU A 6 1.41 -40.86 -28.89
CA LEU A 6 0.00 -40.50 -28.64
C LEU A 6 -0.43 -40.92 -27.23
N VAL A 7 -0.08 -42.14 -26.80
CA VAL A 7 -0.41 -42.65 -25.45
C VAL A 7 0.23 -41.79 -24.36
N ARG A 8 1.48 -41.36 -24.55
CA ARG A 8 2.20 -40.48 -23.61
C ARG A 8 1.54 -39.10 -23.51
N VAL A 9 1.23 -38.48 -24.64
CA VAL A 9 0.57 -37.16 -24.66
C VAL A 9 -0.78 -37.21 -23.95
N VAL A 10 -1.58 -38.26 -24.17
CA VAL A 10 -2.88 -38.44 -23.51
C VAL A 10 -2.72 -38.64 -21.99
N LEU A 11 -1.74 -39.44 -21.57
CA LEU A 11 -1.45 -39.70 -20.14
C LEU A 11 -1.02 -38.44 -19.37
N PHE A 12 -0.36 -37.47 -20.01
CA PHE A 12 0.05 -36.21 -19.35
C PHE A 12 -0.98 -35.09 -19.48
N LEU A 13 -1.70 -34.99 -20.60
CA LEU A 13 -2.67 -33.92 -20.82
C LEU A 13 -3.99 -34.13 -20.08
N LEU A 14 -4.47 -35.38 -19.94
CA LEU A 14 -5.74 -35.63 -19.24
C LEU A 14 -5.70 -35.31 -17.74
N PRO A 15 -4.65 -35.70 -16.97
CA PRO A 15 -4.56 -35.34 -15.56
C PRO A 15 -4.28 -33.85 -15.36
N SER A 16 -3.48 -33.21 -16.22
CA SER A 16 -3.23 -31.76 -16.13
C SER A 16 -4.49 -30.95 -16.45
N LEU A 17 -5.29 -31.38 -17.43
CA LEU A 17 -6.59 -30.78 -17.73
C LEU A 17 -7.60 -31.05 -16.60
N LEU A 18 -7.64 -32.25 -16.04
CA LEU A 18 -8.52 -32.60 -14.93
C LEU A 18 -8.17 -31.80 -13.67
N THR A 19 -6.89 -31.70 -13.32
CA THR A 19 -6.43 -30.87 -12.20
C THR A 19 -6.72 -29.40 -12.42
N LEU A 20 -6.52 -28.87 -13.62
CA LEU A 20 -6.92 -27.51 -13.98
C LEU A 20 -8.44 -27.31 -13.81
N LEU A 21 -9.26 -28.25 -14.30
CA LEU A 21 -10.72 -28.20 -14.15
C LEU A 21 -11.17 -28.32 -12.69
N LEU A 22 -10.48 -29.10 -11.86
CA LEU A 22 -10.72 -29.22 -10.42
C LEU A 22 -10.32 -27.94 -9.67
N ILE A 23 -9.21 -27.30 -10.03
CA ILE A 23 -8.81 -25.98 -9.52
C ILE A 23 -9.85 -24.91 -9.91
N LEU A 24 -10.41 -25.00 -11.11
CA LEU A 24 -11.48 -24.11 -11.57
C LEU A 24 -12.81 -24.38 -10.84
N LYS A 25 -13.15 -25.65 -10.55
CA LYS A 25 -14.39 -26.03 -9.84
C LYS A 25 -14.34 -25.80 -8.33
N THR A 26 -13.18 -25.89 -7.69
CA THR A 26 -13.04 -25.70 -6.22
C THR A 26 -13.17 -24.24 -5.78
N LYS A 27 -13.28 -23.28 -6.72
CA LYS A 27 -13.65 -21.90 -6.43
C LYS A 27 -15.17 -21.75 -6.23
N SER A 28 -15.71 -22.45 -5.25
CA SER A 28 -17.01 -22.11 -4.66
C SER A 28 -16.82 -20.83 -3.83
N HIS A 29 -16.89 -19.69 -4.50
CA HIS A 29 -16.90 -18.41 -3.82
C HIS A 29 -18.23 -18.26 -3.08
N ARG A 30 -18.18 -18.18 -1.74
CA ARG A 30 -19.28 -17.58 -0.97
C ARG A 30 -19.66 -16.27 -1.67
N ARG A 31 -20.95 -16.09 -1.99
CA ARG A 31 -21.46 -14.88 -2.63
C ARG A 31 -21.40 -13.73 -1.62
N PHE A 32 -20.23 -13.13 -1.47
CA PHE A 32 -20.09 -11.85 -0.79
C PHE A 32 -20.56 -10.75 -1.74
N ASN A 33 -21.36 -9.81 -1.24
CA ASN A 33 -21.69 -8.58 -1.95
C ASN A 33 -20.45 -7.67 -1.97
N LEU A 34 -19.48 -8.02 -2.82
CA LEU A 34 -18.26 -7.25 -2.97
C LEU A 34 -18.55 -5.97 -3.76
N PRO A 35 -17.85 -4.87 -3.44
CA PRO A 35 -17.87 -3.67 -4.26
C PRO A 35 -17.55 -3.97 -5.74
N LEU A 36 -18.14 -3.18 -6.64
CA LEU A 36 -17.85 -3.25 -8.06
C LEU A 36 -16.35 -3.00 -8.31
N GLY A 37 -15.81 -3.56 -9.39
CA GLY A 37 -14.42 -3.37 -9.75
C GLY A 37 -13.85 -4.49 -10.61
N SER A 38 -12.57 -4.40 -10.96
CA SER A 38 -11.91 -5.39 -11.82
C SER A 38 -10.47 -5.67 -11.42
N SER A 39 -10.04 -6.91 -11.69
CA SER A 39 -8.73 -7.44 -11.30
C SER A 39 -7.56 -6.88 -12.08
N GLY A 40 -7.76 -6.42 -13.32
CA GLY A 40 -6.64 -6.02 -14.18
C GLY A 40 -5.83 -7.22 -14.70
N TRP A 41 -4.54 -7.01 -14.92
CA TRP A 41 -3.62 -8.01 -15.49
C TRP A 41 -3.36 -9.17 -14.52
N PRO A 42 -3.10 -10.40 -15.01
CA PRO A 42 -2.58 -11.47 -14.17
C PRO A 42 -1.31 -11.03 -13.42
N PHE A 43 -1.21 -11.38 -12.14
CA PHE A 43 -0.10 -11.06 -11.22
C PHE A 43 0.08 -9.56 -10.86
N LEU A 44 0.18 -8.67 -11.85
CA LEU A 44 0.41 -7.23 -11.64
C LEU A 44 -0.86 -6.48 -11.25
N GLY A 45 -2.02 -7.01 -11.61
CA GLY A 45 -3.31 -6.38 -11.42
C GLY A 45 -3.38 -5.02 -12.12
N LYS A 46 -3.68 -3.98 -11.34
CA LYS A 46 -3.70 -2.58 -11.78
C LYS A 46 -2.60 -1.73 -11.17
N THR A 47 -1.60 -2.35 -10.53
CA THR A 47 -0.56 -1.67 -9.75
C THR A 47 0.19 -0.60 -10.56
N ILE A 48 0.52 -0.87 -11.83
CA ILE A 48 1.22 0.10 -12.69
C ILE A 48 0.38 1.34 -12.95
N GLY A 49 -0.92 1.17 -13.21
CA GLY A 49 -1.84 2.30 -13.38
C GLY A 49 -2.03 3.08 -12.08
N TYR A 50 -2.11 2.37 -10.96
CA TYR A 50 -2.25 2.97 -9.62
C TYR A 50 -1.02 3.80 -9.22
N LEU A 51 0.18 3.37 -9.60
CA LEU A 51 1.44 4.05 -9.29
C LEU A 51 1.88 5.07 -10.36
N ARG A 52 1.08 5.28 -11.42
CA ARG A 52 1.42 6.23 -12.47
C ARG A 52 1.53 7.64 -11.85
N PRO A 53 2.60 8.42 -12.12
CA PRO A 53 2.74 9.76 -11.58
C PRO A 53 1.57 10.67 -11.96
N PHE A 54 1.14 11.50 -11.02
CA PHE A 54 0.09 12.50 -11.20
C PHE A 54 0.39 13.73 -10.32
N SER A 55 -0.35 14.82 -10.51
CA SER A 55 -0.21 16.03 -9.70
C SER A 55 -0.54 15.76 -8.23
N ALA A 56 0.32 16.14 -7.29
CA ALA A 56 0.08 15.96 -5.85
C ALA A 56 -1.16 16.72 -5.33
N THR A 57 -1.70 17.66 -6.10
CA THR A 57 -2.91 18.43 -5.80
C THR A 57 -4.19 17.82 -6.38
N SER A 58 -4.11 16.68 -7.06
CA SER A 58 -5.26 15.96 -7.61
C SER A 58 -5.29 14.49 -7.16
N LEU A 59 -6.38 13.78 -7.47
CA LEU A 59 -6.49 12.34 -7.23
C LEU A 59 -5.72 11.51 -8.26
N GLY A 60 -5.34 12.11 -9.39
CA GLY A 60 -4.79 11.43 -10.56
C GLY A 60 -5.84 10.65 -11.36
N ASP A 61 -5.55 10.47 -12.66
CA ASP A 61 -6.46 9.85 -13.63
C ASP A 61 -6.92 8.46 -13.20
N PHE A 62 -6.02 7.67 -12.59
CA PHE A 62 -6.34 6.31 -12.17
C PHE A 62 -7.49 6.31 -11.15
N MET A 63 -7.36 7.09 -10.08
CA MET A 63 -8.34 7.13 -9.01
C MET A 63 -9.65 7.74 -9.49
N ASP A 64 -9.58 8.87 -10.20
CA ASP A 64 -10.76 9.59 -10.68
C ASP A 64 -11.64 8.74 -11.60
N GLN A 65 -11.03 8.05 -12.57
CA GLN A 65 -11.75 7.15 -13.48
C GLN A 65 -12.38 5.96 -12.75
N HIS A 66 -11.70 5.41 -11.74
CA HIS A 66 -12.24 4.27 -10.98
C HIS A 66 -13.37 4.69 -10.05
N VAL A 67 -13.23 5.83 -9.38
CA VAL A 67 -14.28 6.39 -8.52
C VAL A 67 -15.52 6.74 -9.35
N THR A 68 -15.34 7.34 -10.53
CA THR A 68 -16.44 7.66 -11.44
C THR A 68 -17.14 6.40 -11.97
N ARG A 69 -16.38 5.35 -12.28
CA ARG A 69 -16.94 4.11 -12.87
C ARG A 69 -17.54 3.15 -11.85
N TYR A 70 -16.93 2.99 -10.69
CA TYR A 70 -17.27 1.94 -9.72
C TYR A 70 -17.80 2.51 -8.39
N GLY A 71 -17.74 3.83 -8.19
CA GLY A 71 -18.06 4.49 -6.93
C GLY A 71 -16.83 4.67 -6.03
N LYS A 72 -17.03 5.37 -4.91
CA LYS A 72 -15.96 5.70 -3.94
C LYS A 72 -15.32 4.48 -3.28
N ILE A 73 -15.99 3.32 -3.31
CA ILE A 73 -15.47 2.08 -2.77
C ILE A 73 -15.50 1.06 -3.91
N TYR A 74 -14.33 0.55 -4.28
CA TYR A 74 -14.22 -0.38 -5.40
C TYR A 74 -13.16 -1.45 -5.16
N LYS A 75 -13.31 -2.58 -5.86
CA LYS A 75 -12.38 -3.70 -5.80
C LYS A 75 -11.32 -3.62 -6.90
N SER A 76 -10.08 -3.96 -6.56
CA SER A 76 -8.98 -4.11 -7.52
C SER A 76 -8.01 -5.22 -7.13
N ASN A 77 -6.98 -5.45 -7.94
CA ASN A 77 -5.79 -6.19 -7.53
C ASN A 77 -4.61 -5.22 -7.59
N LEU A 78 -3.99 -4.98 -6.44
CA LEU A 78 -2.88 -4.03 -6.27
C LEU A 78 -1.79 -4.71 -5.45
N PHE A 79 -0.53 -4.50 -5.82
CA PHE A 79 0.63 -5.08 -5.14
C PHE A 79 0.60 -6.61 -5.04
N GLY A 80 -0.04 -7.28 -6.01
CA GLY A 80 -0.20 -8.74 -6.06
C GLY A 80 -1.40 -9.27 -5.26
N GLU A 81 -2.09 -8.41 -4.51
CA GLU A 81 -3.17 -8.81 -3.59
C GLU A 81 -4.54 -8.25 -4.03
N TRP A 82 -5.60 -9.00 -3.73
CA TRP A 82 -6.96 -8.49 -3.88
C TRP A 82 -7.21 -7.38 -2.86
N THR A 83 -7.51 -6.18 -3.36
CA THR A 83 -7.54 -4.95 -2.56
C THR A 83 -8.88 -4.24 -2.73
N LEU A 84 -9.44 -3.77 -1.62
CA LEU A 84 -10.54 -2.79 -1.62
C LEU A 84 -9.94 -1.40 -1.49
N VAL A 85 -10.26 -0.52 -2.44
CA VAL A 85 -9.84 0.87 -2.44
C VAL A 85 -11.02 1.72 -1.96
N SER A 86 -10.76 2.62 -1.00
CA SER A 86 -11.76 3.51 -0.42
C SER A 86 -11.35 4.97 -0.55
N ALA A 87 -12.09 5.70 -1.38
CA ALA A 87 -12.14 7.15 -1.42
C ALA A 87 -13.33 7.71 -0.61
N ASP A 88 -14.00 6.87 0.18
CA ASP A 88 -15.09 7.29 1.06
C ASP A 88 -14.56 7.70 2.44
N ALA A 89 -14.81 8.96 2.82
CA ALA A 89 -14.30 9.51 4.08
C ALA A 89 -14.87 8.82 5.33
N GLY A 90 -16.11 8.35 5.27
CA GLY A 90 -16.77 7.64 6.37
C GLY A 90 -16.12 6.28 6.61
N LEU A 91 -15.95 5.49 5.54
CA LEU A 91 -15.24 4.22 5.60
C LEU A 91 -13.78 4.40 6.01
N ASN A 92 -13.08 5.42 5.49
CA ASN A 92 -11.69 5.68 5.87
C ASN A 92 -11.56 6.00 7.37
N ARG A 93 -12.46 6.81 7.92
CA ARG A 93 -12.52 7.06 9.36
C ARG A 93 -12.80 5.77 10.15
N PHE A 94 -13.75 4.96 9.69
CA PHE A 94 -14.07 3.67 10.33
C PHE A 94 -12.86 2.72 10.34
N ILE A 95 -12.12 2.62 9.24
CA ILE A 95 -10.90 1.80 9.14
C ILE A 95 -9.88 2.28 10.16
N LEU A 96 -9.54 3.58 10.14
CA LEU A 96 -8.50 4.15 11.01
C LEU A 96 -8.85 4.07 12.51
N GLN A 97 -10.13 4.18 12.86
CA GLN A 97 -10.59 4.07 14.26
C GLN A 97 -10.64 2.61 14.77
N ASN A 98 -10.65 1.62 13.87
CA ASN A 98 -10.71 0.20 14.19
C ASN A 98 -9.41 -0.56 13.90
N GLU A 99 -8.29 0.17 13.81
CA GLU A 99 -6.94 -0.39 13.76
C GLU A 99 -6.67 -1.28 14.99
N GLY A 100 -6.15 -2.49 14.76
CA GLY A 100 -5.93 -3.52 15.77
C GLY A 100 -7.19 -4.26 16.24
N LYS A 101 -8.36 -4.01 15.62
CA LYS A 101 -9.62 -4.70 15.93
C LYS A 101 -10.23 -5.37 14.70
N LEU A 102 -10.55 -4.57 13.69
CA LEU A 102 -11.15 -5.03 12.43
C LEU A 102 -10.18 -4.90 11.25
N PHE A 103 -9.18 -4.02 11.39
CA PHE A 103 -8.15 -3.75 10.40
C PHE A 103 -6.78 -3.80 11.07
N GLU A 104 -5.76 -4.09 10.27
CA GLU A 104 -4.37 -4.11 10.70
C GLU A 104 -3.49 -3.51 9.59
N CYS A 105 -2.50 -2.74 10.00
CA CYS A 105 -1.48 -2.16 9.13
C CYS A 105 -0.68 -3.25 8.40
N SER A 106 -0.82 -3.30 7.06
CA SER A 106 -0.19 -4.32 6.22
C SER A 106 0.43 -3.69 4.96
N TYR A 107 1.63 -3.15 5.10
CA TYR A 107 2.41 -2.61 3.98
C TYR A 107 3.04 -3.71 3.11
N PRO A 108 3.35 -3.42 1.83
CA PRO A 108 4.17 -4.31 1.00
C PRO A 108 5.51 -4.66 1.67
N LYS A 109 6.00 -5.88 1.43
CA LYS A 109 7.21 -6.44 2.07
C LYS A 109 8.45 -5.56 1.95
N SER A 110 8.54 -4.76 0.89
CA SER A 110 9.64 -3.81 0.68
C SER A 110 9.80 -2.81 1.83
N ILE A 111 8.70 -2.37 2.46
CA ILE A 111 8.75 -1.44 3.59
C ILE A 111 9.46 -2.07 4.79
N GLY A 112 9.14 -3.32 5.12
CA GLY A 112 9.82 -4.03 6.20
C GLY A 112 11.26 -4.40 5.88
N GLY A 113 11.57 -4.66 4.61
CA GLY A 113 12.95 -4.92 4.15
C GLY A 113 13.86 -3.70 4.31
N ILE A 114 13.35 -2.50 3.99
CA ILE A 114 14.14 -1.25 4.05
C ILE A 114 14.16 -0.64 5.45
N ARG A 115 13.00 -0.53 6.11
CA ARG A 115 12.88 0.14 7.41
C ARG A 115 13.16 -0.79 8.59
N GLY A 116 13.25 -2.09 8.34
CA GLY A 116 13.43 -3.12 9.36
C GLY A 116 12.11 -3.58 9.99
N LYS A 117 12.13 -4.84 10.43
CA LYS A 117 10.98 -5.54 11.05
C LYS A 117 10.48 -4.94 12.37
N TRP A 118 11.31 -4.12 13.02
CA TRP A 118 10.99 -3.45 14.30
C TRP A 118 10.51 -2.00 14.11
N SER A 119 10.29 -1.57 12.87
CA SER A 119 9.77 -0.23 12.59
C SER A 119 8.28 -0.12 12.92
N MET A 120 7.83 1.10 13.25
CA MET A 120 6.43 1.37 13.60
C MET A 120 5.44 1.05 12.47
N LEU A 121 5.89 1.00 11.21
CA LEU A 121 5.05 0.66 10.05
C LEU A 121 4.84 -0.86 9.87
N VAL A 122 5.59 -1.68 10.62
CA VAL A 122 5.55 -3.15 10.51
C VAL A 122 5.07 -3.79 11.80
N LEU A 123 5.38 -3.19 12.96
CA LEU A 123 4.91 -3.66 14.25
C LEU A 123 3.38 -3.54 14.36
N VAL A 124 2.77 -4.51 15.04
CA VAL A 124 1.35 -4.53 15.40
C VAL A 124 1.16 -4.85 16.89
N GLY A 125 -0.04 -4.68 17.42
CA GLY A 125 -0.37 -5.00 18.81
C GLY A 125 0.46 -4.24 19.86
N ASP A 126 0.83 -4.92 20.94
CA ASP A 126 1.52 -4.31 22.08
C ASP A 126 2.93 -3.79 21.74
N MET A 127 3.63 -4.44 20.81
CA MET A 127 4.94 -3.97 20.37
C MET A 127 4.84 -2.61 19.68
N HIS A 128 3.85 -2.46 18.79
CA HIS A 128 3.55 -1.18 18.16
C HIS A 128 3.16 -0.12 19.19
N LYS A 129 2.29 -0.47 20.15
CA LYS A 129 1.87 0.42 21.23
C LYS A 129 3.05 0.93 22.05
N ASN A 130 3.97 0.05 22.43
CA ASN A 130 5.17 0.42 23.19
C ASN A 130 6.08 1.35 22.40
N MET A 131 6.36 1.02 21.12
CA MET A 131 7.17 1.87 20.24
C MET A 131 6.53 3.26 20.06
N ARG A 132 5.20 3.30 19.88
CA ARG A 132 4.44 4.56 19.78
C ARG A 132 4.54 5.40 21.04
N ILE A 133 4.41 4.80 22.23
CA ILE A 133 4.56 5.51 23.51
C ILE A 133 5.96 6.10 23.64
N ILE A 134 7.00 5.34 23.30
CA ILE A 134 8.39 5.81 23.32
C ILE A 134 8.54 7.04 22.40
N SER A 135 8.05 6.96 21.17
CA SER A 135 8.10 8.09 20.22
C SER A 135 7.33 9.31 20.72
N LEU A 136 6.14 9.12 21.30
CA LEU A 136 5.34 10.23 21.86
C LEU A 136 6.00 10.86 23.09
N ASN A 137 6.67 10.08 23.93
CA ASN A 137 7.41 10.60 25.08
C ASN A 137 8.62 11.43 24.64
N PHE A 138 9.32 10.98 23.59
CA PHE A 138 10.40 11.75 22.98
C PHE A 138 9.90 13.08 22.39
N LEU A 139 8.76 13.04 21.68
CA LEU A 139 8.08 14.20 21.10
C LEU A 139 7.07 14.87 22.06
N SER A 140 7.26 14.71 23.36
CA SER A 140 6.32 15.25 24.36
C SER A 140 6.27 16.77 24.29
N HIS A 141 5.12 17.35 24.65
CA HIS A 141 4.90 18.80 24.62
C HIS A 141 5.98 19.60 25.36
N ALA A 142 6.46 19.08 26.51
CA ALA A 142 7.55 19.69 27.25
C ALA A 142 8.85 19.74 26.42
N ARG A 143 9.29 18.60 25.89
CA ARG A 143 10.51 18.50 25.06
C ARG A 143 10.40 19.28 23.76
N LEU A 144 9.20 19.30 23.16
CA LEU A 144 8.91 20.05 21.95
C LEU A 144 9.17 21.54 22.16
N ARG A 145 8.67 22.11 23.26
CA ARG A 145 8.81 23.54 23.56
C ARG A 145 10.21 23.95 24.03
N THR A 146 10.92 23.08 24.74
CA THR A 146 12.19 23.47 25.37
C THR A 146 13.42 23.10 24.56
N HIS A 147 13.44 21.92 23.94
CA HIS A 147 14.60 21.39 23.22
C HIS A 147 14.36 21.42 21.71
N LEU A 148 13.33 20.72 21.22
CA LEU A 148 13.15 20.53 19.79
C LEU A 148 12.90 21.86 19.06
N LEU A 149 12.14 22.79 19.64
CA LEU A 149 11.92 24.10 19.03
C LEU A 149 13.23 24.91 18.88
N LYS A 150 14.14 24.79 19.86
CA LYS A 150 15.45 25.47 19.79
C LYS A 150 16.34 24.85 18.72
N GLU A 151 16.37 23.52 18.65
CA GLU A 151 17.12 22.80 17.60
C GLU A 151 16.57 23.11 16.21
N VAL A 152 15.24 23.08 16.03
CA VAL A 152 14.60 23.45 14.77
C VAL A 152 14.98 24.88 14.38
N HIS A 153 14.86 25.84 15.30
CA HIS A 153 15.25 27.23 15.03
C HIS A 153 16.72 27.36 14.65
N HIS A 154 17.61 26.69 15.38
CA HIS A 154 19.04 26.71 15.12
C HIS A 154 19.38 26.13 13.74
N HIS A 155 18.87 24.94 13.42
CA HIS A 155 19.09 24.29 12.12
C HIS A 155 18.49 25.08 10.96
N THR A 156 17.29 25.65 11.13
CA THR A 156 16.70 26.54 10.14
C THR A 156 17.61 27.74 9.86
N LEU A 157 18.14 28.40 10.89
CA LEU A 157 19.06 29.52 10.68
C LEU A 157 20.37 29.08 10.03
N LEU A 158 20.92 27.92 10.39
CA LEU A 158 22.13 27.39 9.76
C LEU A 158 21.93 27.21 8.25
N VAL A 159 20.83 26.58 7.82
CA VAL A 159 20.51 26.40 6.41
C VAL A 159 20.27 27.75 5.73
N LEU A 160 19.39 28.59 6.27
CA LEU A 160 19.08 29.88 5.65
C LEU A 160 20.28 30.82 5.55
N SER A 161 21.22 30.75 6.50
CA SER A 161 22.44 31.56 6.49
C SER A 161 23.46 31.15 5.43
N SER A 162 23.37 29.92 4.91
CA SER A 162 24.25 29.44 3.83
C SER A 162 23.79 29.91 2.45
N TRP A 163 22.55 30.41 2.35
CA TRP A 163 21.94 30.81 1.09
C TRP A 163 22.58 32.08 0.54
N ASN A 164 23.07 32.00 -0.70
CA ASN A 164 23.67 33.14 -1.39
C ASN A 164 22.60 33.89 -2.18
N HIS A 165 22.64 35.22 -2.07
CA HIS A 165 21.77 36.09 -2.87
C HIS A 165 22.14 35.94 -4.35
N ASN A 166 21.13 36.00 -5.22
CA ASN A 166 21.29 35.86 -6.68
C ASN A 166 21.91 34.52 -7.13
N SER A 167 21.82 33.47 -6.31
CA SER A 167 22.18 32.10 -6.69
C SER A 167 20.94 31.25 -6.89
N THR A 168 20.93 30.43 -7.94
CA THR A 168 19.87 29.45 -8.17
C THR A 168 20.24 28.14 -7.49
N PHE A 169 19.37 27.66 -6.61
CA PHE A 169 19.51 26.38 -5.92
C PHE A 169 18.17 25.65 -5.84
N SER A 170 18.20 24.37 -5.50
CA SER A 170 17.02 23.54 -5.34
C SER A 170 16.48 23.67 -3.92
N ALA A 171 15.34 24.33 -3.75
CA ALA A 171 14.70 24.45 -2.44
C ALA A 171 14.30 23.08 -1.84
N GLN A 172 14.10 22.07 -2.69
CA GLN A 172 13.79 20.70 -2.23
C GLN A 172 15.00 20.04 -1.58
N ASP A 173 16.21 20.33 -2.05
CA ASP A 173 17.43 19.75 -1.49
C ASP A 173 17.88 20.47 -0.21
N GLU A 174 17.41 21.70 -0.01
CA GLU A 174 17.66 22.54 1.18
C GLU A 174 16.62 22.37 2.30
N ALA A 175 15.51 21.66 2.04
CA ALA A 175 14.40 21.46 2.98
C ALA A 175 14.58 20.24 3.89
#